data_AF-A0A2E3N755-F1
#
_entry.id   AF-A0A2E3N755-F1
#
_cell.length_a   1.000
_cell.length_b   1.000
_cell.length_c   1.000
_cell.angle_alpha   90.00
_cell.angle_beta   90.00
_cell.angle_gamma   90.00
#
_symmetry.space_group_name_H-M   'P 1'
#
loop_
_entity.id
_entity.type
_entity.pdbx_description
1 polymer ?
#
loop_
_entity_poly.entity_id
_entity_poly.type
_entity_poly.pdbx_seq_one_letter_code
_entity_poly.pdbx_strand_id
1 'polypeptide(L)'
;MRGNPTLLIGVLTLAMGLMAALVNYVLKDTSEIGPAVVNSGDFSDLSTVSTLLSVTLSAPATSLSLTEPSGRIIEVLPGTGLEMEQEVELTLQDMAWSATLSVKWQDPSSRQFLRLDFEPENLKSAHVLLDFRGDTESYPVAADFDTRAQ
;
A
#
# COMPACT_ATOMS: atom_id res chain seq x y z
N MET A 1 -43.77 -20.28 27.47
CA MET A 1 -43.66 -19.09 26.59
C MET A 1 -43.58 -19.59 25.15
N ARG A 2 -44.70 -19.66 24.42
CA ARG A 2 -44.72 -20.04 22.99
C ARG A 2 -44.77 -18.74 22.19
N GLY A 3 -43.65 -18.36 21.57
CA GLY A 3 -43.56 -17.20 20.69
C GLY A 3 -44.40 -17.43 19.43
N ASN A 4 -45.18 -16.42 19.04
CA ASN A 4 -46.09 -16.51 17.90
C ASN A 4 -45.26 -16.53 16.59
N PRO A 5 -45.27 -17.62 15.81
CA PRO A 5 -44.37 -17.81 14.66
C PRO A 5 -44.57 -16.74 13.57
N THR A 6 -45.75 -16.12 13.51
CA THR A 6 -46.08 -15.04 12.58
C THR A 6 -45.32 -13.74 12.89
N LEU A 7 -45.05 -13.45 14.17
CA LEU A 7 -44.25 -12.30 14.56
C LEU A 7 -42.77 -12.50 14.22
N LEU A 8 -42.26 -13.73 14.35
CA LEU A 8 -40.89 -14.08 13.98
C LEU A 8 -40.63 -13.90 12.48
N ILE A 9 -41.59 -14.29 11.64
CA ILE A 9 -41.49 -14.10 10.18
C ILE A 9 -41.51 -12.62 9.81
N GLY A 10 -42.35 -11.82 10.46
CA GLY A 10 -42.41 -10.36 10.24
C GLY A 10 -41.11 -9.65 10.61
N VAL A 11 -40.49 -10.02 11.73
CA VAL A 11 -39.19 -9.47 12.15
C VAL A 11 -38.08 -9.89 11.19
N LEU A 12 -38.09 -11.14 10.71
CA LEU A 12 -37.08 -11.65 9.79
C LEU A 12 -37.14 -10.96 8.42
N THR A 13 -38.35 -10.71 7.90
CA THR A 13 -38.54 -9.98 6.63
C THR A 13 -38.15 -8.52 6.75
N LEU A 14 -38.44 -7.87 7.89
CA LEU A 14 -37.99 -6.50 8.16
C LEU A 14 -36.45 -6.41 8.21
N ALA A 15 -35.79 -7.36 8.87
CA ALA A 15 -34.33 -7.41 8.98
C ALA A 15 -33.65 -7.65 7.62
N MET A 16 -34.19 -8.55 6.79
CA MET A 16 -33.70 -8.77 5.42
C MET A 16 -33.88 -7.52 4.55
N GLY A 17 -35.01 -6.82 4.68
CA GLY A 17 -35.25 -5.56 3.97
C GLY A 17 -34.26 -4.46 4.37
N LEU A 18 -33.97 -4.32 5.67
CA LEU A 18 -33.00 -3.36 6.18
C LEU A 18 -31.56 -3.68 5.72
N MET A 19 -31.16 -4.95 5.74
CA MET A 19 -29.86 -5.39 5.22
C MET A 19 -29.74 -5.12 3.71
N ALA A 20 -30.79 -5.41 2.93
CA ALA A 20 -30.82 -5.13 1.50
C ALA A 20 -30.74 -3.61 1.22
N ALA A 21 -31.44 -2.79 2.00
CA ALA A 21 -31.37 -1.33 1.89
C ALA A 21 -29.97 -0.79 2.27
N LEU A 22 -29.33 -1.36 3.29
CA LEU A 22 -27.98 -0.99 3.71
C LEU A 22 -26.95 -1.33 2.62
N VAL A 23 -27.03 -2.53 2.03
CA VAL A 23 -26.18 -2.96 0.92
C VAL A 23 -26.40 -2.08 -0.30
N ASN A 24 -27.65 -1.73 -0.62
CA ASN A 24 -27.95 -0.84 -1.75
C ASN A 24 -27.47 0.59 -1.48
N TYR A 25 -27.52 1.07 -0.24
CA TYR A 25 -26.99 2.38 0.14
C TYR A 25 -25.47 2.43 -0.02
N VAL A 26 -24.75 1.41 0.49
CA VAL A 26 -23.29 1.27 0.31
C VAL A 26 -22.91 1.18 -1.17
N LEU A 27 -23.65 0.38 -1.96
CA LEU A 27 -23.41 0.26 -3.41
C LEU A 27 -23.76 1.53 -4.18
N LYS A 28 -24.75 2.31 -3.72
CA LYS A 28 -25.15 3.57 -4.36
C LYS A 28 -24.13 4.68 -4.10
N ASP A 29 -23.51 4.72 -2.92
CA ASP A 29 -22.33 5.55 -2.65
C ASP A 29 -21.11 5.11 -3.48
N THR A 30 -21.06 3.84 -3.92
CA THR A 30 -20.00 3.35 -4.82
C THR A 30 -20.30 3.58 -6.31
N SER A 31 -21.56 3.89 -6.67
CA SER A 31 -22.03 3.96 -8.06
C SER A 31 -22.23 5.39 -8.58
N GLU A 32 -21.87 6.41 -7.80
CA GLU A 32 -21.68 7.78 -8.31
C GLU A 32 -20.22 8.02 -8.74
N ILE A 33 -19.57 6.99 -9.29
CA ILE A 33 -18.42 7.17 -10.18
C ILE A 33 -19.02 7.34 -11.59
N GLY A 34 -19.59 8.52 -11.85
CA GLY A 34 -19.53 9.06 -13.21
C GLY A 34 -18.07 9.10 -13.67
N PRO A 35 -17.77 9.25 -14.97
CA PRO A 35 -16.39 9.53 -15.37
C PRO A 35 -15.96 10.76 -14.58
N ALA A 36 -15.12 10.56 -13.56
CA ALA A 36 -14.63 11.64 -12.76
C ALA A 36 -13.88 12.52 -13.75
N VAL A 37 -14.51 13.65 -14.07
CA VAL A 37 -13.77 14.87 -14.41
C VAL A 37 -12.63 14.86 -13.40
N VAL A 38 -11.42 14.76 -13.93
CA VAL A 38 -10.19 14.91 -13.18
C VAL A 38 -10.30 16.28 -12.53
N ASN A 39 -10.87 16.32 -11.33
CA ASN A 39 -10.78 17.44 -10.45
C ASN A 39 -9.32 17.43 -10.05
N SER A 40 -8.57 18.28 -10.74
CA SER A 40 -7.33 18.89 -10.31
C SER A 40 -7.60 19.56 -8.96
N GLY A 41 -7.86 18.77 -7.92
CA GLY A 41 -7.71 19.20 -6.54
C GLY A 41 -6.23 19.40 -6.34
N ASP A 42 -5.85 20.61 -5.92
CA ASP A 42 -4.48 21.03 -5.62
C ASP A 42 -3.61 19.85 -5.20
N PHE A 43 -2.69 19.46 -6.10
CA PHE A 43 -1.48 18.76 -5.71
C PHE A 43 -0.72 19.74 -4.82
N SER A 44 -1.07 19.76 -3.53
CA SER A 44 -0.29 20.48 -2.52
C SER A 44 1.12 19.88 -2.58
N ASP A 45 2.00 20.67 -3.19
CA ASP A 45 3.41 20.45 -3.51
C ASP A 45 3.86 18.98 -3.60
N LEU A 46 3.53 18.32 -4.73
CA LEU A 46 4.28 17.13 -5.14
C LEU A 46 5.74 17.54 -5.38
N SER A 47 6.66 16.95 -4.63
CA SER A 47 8.09 17.19 -4.79
C SER A 47 8.82 15.88 -5.08
N THR A 48 9.70 15.90 -6.08
CA THR A 48 10.62 14.79 -6.33
C THR A 48 11.92 14.99 -5.54
N VAL A 49 12.34 13.99 -4.76
CA VAL A 49 13.59 14.03 -4.01
C VAL A 49 14.50 12.87 -4.42
N SER A 50 15.80 13.13 -4.57
CA SER A 50 16.80 12.08 -4.75
C SER A 50 17.07 11.41 -3.40
N THR A 51 17.14 10.09 -3.38
CA THR A 51 17.47 9.30 -2.20
C THR A 51 18.35 8.13 -2.58
N LEU A 52 19.32 7.83 -1.72
CA LEU A 52 19.92 6.53 -1.71
C LEU A 52 18.91 5.53 -1.13
N LEU A 53 18.58 4.50 -1.89
CA LEU A 53 17.76 3.38 -1.46
C LEU A 53 18.67 2.18 -1.22
N SER A 54 18.79 1.78 0.05
CA SER A 54 19.45 0.53 0.43
C SER A 54 18.39 -0.53 0.72
N VAL A 55 18.60 -1.71 0.17
CA VAL A 55 17.67 -2.84 0.27
C VAL A 55 18.39 -4.03 0.86
N THR A 56 17.91 -4.53 1.99
CA THR A 56 18.41 -5.75 2.61
C THR A 56 17.37 -6.86 2.55
N LEU A 57 17.77 -7.99 1.99
CA LEU A 57 16.96 -9.19 1.84
C LEU A 57 17.41 -10.28 2.83
N SER A 58 16.46 -11.07 3.33
CA SER A 58 16.79 -12.27 4.10
C SER A 58 17.24 -13.45 3.24
N ALA A 59 16.80 -13.45 1.98
CA ALA A 59 16.98 -14.54 1.03
C ALA A 59 17.03 -13.96 -0.40
N PRO A 60 17.60 -14.67 -1.38
CA PRO A 60 17.67 -14.19 -2.75
C PRO A 60 16.27 -13.96 -3.35
N ALA A 61 16.12 -12.83 -4.06
CA ALA A 61 14.93 -12.51 -4.84
C ALA A 61 15.24 -12.60 -6.35
N THR A 62 14.23 -12.90 -7.15
CA THR A 62 14.30 -12.88 -8.62
C THR A 62 13.77 -11.57 -9.20
N SER A 63 12.91 -10.87 -8.46
CA SER A 63 12.38 -9.57 -8.85
C SER A 63 11.98 -8.77 -7.62
N LEU A 64 12.23 -7.46 -7.63
CA LEU A 64 11.75 -6.49 -6.66
C LEU A 64 11.36 -5.19 -7.37
N SER A 65 10.19 -4.65 -7.04
CA SER A 65 9.74 -3.37 -7.59
C SER A 65 8.85 -2.61 -6.62
N LEU A 66 8.89 -1.29 -6.72
CA LEU A 66 8.03 -0.37 -5.99
C LEU A 66 7.23 0.44 -7.01
N THR A 67 5.91 0.35 -6.97
CA THR A 67 5.02 1.12 -7.85
C THR A 67 4.38 2.25 -7.08
N GLU A 68 4.72 3.49 -7.42
CA GLU A 68 4.12 4.67 -6.81
C GLU A 68 2.68 4.88 -7.29
N PRO A 69 1.84 5.65 -6.56
CA PRO A 69 0.47 5.99 -6.97
C PRO A 69 0.37 6.65 -8.35
N SER A 70 1.44 7.31 -8.80
CA SER A 70 1.54 7.91 -10.14
C SER A 70 1.61 6.86 -11.27
N GLY A 71 1.82 5.58 -10.93
CA GLY A 71 2.11 4.50 -11.87
C GLY A 71 3.59 4.36 -12.21
N ARG A 72 4.47 5.24 -11.68
CA ARG A 72 5.92 5.12 -11.84
C ARG A 72 6.41 3.86 -11.11
N ILE A 73 7.23 3.06 -11.80
CA ILE A 73 7.81 1.84 -11.26
C ILE A 73 9.29 2.09 -10.99
N ILE A 74 9.71 1.90 -9.75
CA ILE A 74 11.11 1.86 -9.33
C ILE A 74 11.49 0.38 -9.31
N GLU A 75 12.21 -0.06 -10.33
CA GLU A 75 12.77 -1.41 -10.38
C GLU A 75 14.03 -1.48 -9.51
N VAL A 76 14.12 -2.54 -8.70
CA VAL A 76 15.31 -2.87 -7.94
C VAL A 76 15.80 -4.20 -8.46
N LEU A 77 16.95 -4.19 -9.13
CA LEU A 77 17.51 -5.37 -9.78
C LEU A 77 18.20 -6.26 -8.74
N PRO A 78 17.63 -7.45 -8.41
CA PRO A 78 18.24 -8.32 -7.44
C PRO A 78 19.55 -8.87 -7.99
N GLY A 79 20.65 -8.57 -7.31
CA GLY A 79 21.96 -9.13 -7.62
C GLY A 79 22.14 -10.53 -7.02
N THR A 80 23.40 -11.00 -7.01
CA THR A 80 23.78 -12.21 -6.25
C THR A 80 23.90 -11.95 -4.75
N GLY A 81 23.90 -10.67 -4.34
CA GLY A 81 23.94 -10.24 -2.95
C GLY A 81 22.55 -10.18 -2.32
N LEU A 82 22.55 -10.11 -0.98
CA LEU A 82 21.35 -9.83 -0.19
C LEU A 82 21.19 -8.34 0.13
N GLU A 83 22.22 -7.55 -0.18
CA GLU A 83 22.26 -6.12 0.04
C GLU A 83 22.47 -5.43 -1.30
N MET A 84 21.71 -4.38 -1.54
CA MET A 84 21.69 -3.63 -2.79
C MET A 84 21.53 -2.16 -2.46
N GLU A 85 22.20 -1.30 -3.20
CA GLU A 85 22.12 0.15 -3.04
C GLU A 85 21.91 0.78 -4.42
N GLN A 86 20.96 1.70 -4.51
CA GLN A 86 20.69 2.44 -5.75
C GLN A 86 20.19 3.85 -5.46
N GLU A 87 20.60 4.80 -6.28
CA GLU A 87 20.01 6.14 -6.30
C GLU A 87 18.65 6.08 -7.00
N VAL A 88 17.63 6.63 -6.34
CA VAL A 88 16.26 6.72 -6.89
C VAL A 88 15.66 8.08 -6.60
N GLU A 89 14.71 8.48 -7.43
CA GLU A 89 13.89 9.65 -7.16
C GLU A 89 12.56 9.19 -6.56
N LEU A 90 12.16 9.76 -5.42
CA LEU A 90 10.85 9.51 -4.81
C LEU A 90 9.93 10.70 -5.06
N THR A 91 8.67 10.43 -5.37
CA THR A 91 7.64 11.46 -5.44
C THR A 91 6.96 11.55 -4.10
N LEU A 92 7.23 12.64 -3.38
CA LEU A 92 6.64 12.90 -2.07
C LEU A 92 5.34 13.66 -2.21
N GLN A 93 4.43 13.38 -1.28
CA GLN A 93 3.23 14.16 -1.01
C GLN A 93 3.24 14.52 0.47
N ASP A 94 3.28 15.82 0.79
CA ASP A 94 3.34 16.30 2.18
C ASP A 94 4.47 15.68 3.00
N MET A 95 5.68 15.57 2.43
CA MET A 95 6.87 14.90 3.01
C MET A 95 6.73 13.38 3.27
N ALA A 96 5.62 12.77 2.87
CA ALA A 96 5.43 11.33 2.91
C ALA A 96 5.61 10.72 1.53
N TRP A 97 6.06 9.47 1.51
CA TRP A 97 6.11 8.65 0.31
C TRP A 97 5.29 7.39 0.51
N SER A 98 4.67 6.93 -0.58
CA SER A 98 3.93 5.67 -0.61
C SER A 98 4.14 4.95 -1.93
N ALA A 99 4.11 3.62 -1.89
CA ALA A 99 4.15 2.77 -3.05
C ALA A 99 3.51 1.41 -2.74
N THR A 100 3.34 0.60 -3.78
CA THR A 100 3.06 -0.83 -3.65
C THR A 100 4.30 -1.64 -4.03
N LEU A 101 4.76 -2.47 -3.11
CA LEU A 101 5.87 -3.38 -3.27
C LEU A 101 5.42 -4.68 -3.93
N SER A 102 6.20 -5.16 -4.90
CA SER A 102 6.11 -6.53 -5.39
C SER A 102 7.48 -7.21 -5.30
N VAL A 103 7.51 -8.42 -4.73
CA VAL A 103 8.72 -9.23 -4.56
C VAL A 103 8.44 -10.66 -4.98
N LYS A 104 9.35 -11.22 -5.79
CA LYS A 104 9.39 -12.65 -6.10
C LYS A 104 10.67 -13.24 -5.55
N TRP A 105 10.55 -14.21 -4.65
CA TRP A 105 11.70 -14.88 -4.04
C TRP A 105 12.22 -16.00 -4.93
N GLN A 106 13.50 -16.34 -4.79
CA GLN A 106 14.03 -17.53 -5.43
C GLN A 106 13.49 -18.81 -4.77
N ASP A 107 13.31 -18.78 -3.45
CA ASP A 107 12.65 -19.84 -2.67
C ASP A 107 11.60 -19.23 -1.73
N PRO A 108 10.31 -19.28 -2.09
CA PRO A 108 9.22 -18.69 -1.31
C PRO A 108 8.79 -19.56 -0.11
N SER A 109 9.40 -20.73 0.13
CA SER A 109 8.92 -21.70 1.13
C SER A 109 9.13 -21.28 2.59
N SER A 110 10.05 -20.34 2.84
CA SER A 110 10.41 -19.86 4.17
C SER A 110 9.77 -18.51 4.49
N ARG A 111 9.90 -18.05 5.73
CA ARG A 111 9.56 -16.70 6.13
C ARG A 111 10.69 -15.78 5.67
N GLN A 112 10.39 -14.78 4.86
CA GLN A 112 11.39 -13.82 4.37
C GLN A 112 11.18 -12.45 5.01
N PHE A 113 12.25 -11.69 5.13
CA PHE A 113 12.20 -10.28 5.50
C PHE A 113 12.89 -9.41 4.45
N LEU A 114 12.39 -8.19 4.32
CA LEU A 114 12.91 -7.14 3.47
C LEU A 114 13.03 -5.88 4.30
N ARG A 115 14.18 -5.23 4.25
CA ARG A 115 14.36 -3.89 4.79
C ARG A 115 14.63 -2.94 3.63
N LEU A 116 13.90 -1.83 3.61
CA LEU A 116 14.15 -0.70 2.72
C LEU A 116 14.63 0.45 3.60
N ASP A 117 15.81 0.98 3.32
CA ASP A 117 16.36 2.16 3.96
C ASP A 117 16.43 3.28 2.91
N PHE A 118 15.86 4.42 3.25
CA PHE A 118 15.81 5.61 2.40
C PHE A 118 16.61 6.73 3.06
N GLU A 119 17.62 7.23 2.36
CA GLU A 119 18.45 8.36 2.77
C GLU A 119 18.30 9.54 1.79
N PRO A 120 17.17 10.29 1.87
CA PRO A 120 16.91 11.42 1.00
C PRO A 120 17.77 12.63 1.33
N GLU A 121 18.17 13.40 0.30
CA GLU A 121 18.89 14.66 0.51
C GLU A 121 18.03 15.68 1.27
N ASN A 122 18.59 16.27 2.33
CA ASN A 122 17.96 17.33 3.15
C ASN A 122 16.65 16.93 3.86
N LEU A 123 16.34 15.65 3.94
CA LEU A 123 15.21 15.11 4.69
C LEU A 123 15.70 14.05 5.69
N LYS A 124 14.82 13.64 6.61
CA LYS A 124 15.14 12.60 7.58
C LYS A 124 15.20 11.24 6.89
N SER A 125 16.18 10.39 7.21
CA SER A 125 16.17 9.01 6.73
C SER A 125 14.98 8.22 7.28
N ALA A 126 14.39 7.36 6.44
CA ALA A 126 13.30 6.47 6.83
C ALA A 126 13.68 5.02 6.55
N HIS A 127 13.13 4.10 7.33
CA HIS A 127 13.32 2.68 7.11
C HIS A 127 12.00 1.92 7.24
N VAL A 128 11.84 0.91 6.41
CA VAL A 128 10.66 0.05 6.36
C VAL A 128 11.13 -1.38 6.47
N LEU A 129 10.77 -2.07 7.57
CA LEU A 129 11.02 -3.49 7.75
C LEU A 129 9.73 -4.27 7.50
N LEU A 130 9.79 -5.20 6.57
CA LEU A 130 8.67 -6.01 6.13
C LEU A 130 8.99 -7.49 6.31
N ASP A 131 7.95 -8.24 6.64
CA ASP A 131 8.03 -9.66 6.96
C ASP A 131 6.91 -10.38 6.20
N PHE A 132 7.31 -11.33 5.36
CA PHE A 132 6.44 -12.01 4.41
C PHE A 132 6.49 -13.53 4.58
N ARG A 133 5.43 -14.17 4.09
CA ARG A 133 5.42 -15.61 3.80
C ARG A 133 5.25 -15.80 2.31
N GLY A 134 6.37 -16.06 1.63
CA GLY A 134 6.40 -16.27 0.19
C GLY A 134 6.32 -14.98 -0.62
N ASP A 135 5.99 -15.13 -1.90
CA ASP A 135 5.91 -14.03 -2.85
C ASP A 135 4.83 -13.03 -2.46
N THR A 136 5.05 -11.79 -2.85
CA THR A 136 4.17 -10.68 -2.52
C THR A 136 3.92 -9.85 -3.76
N GLU A 137 2.65 -9.67 -4.11
CA GLU A 137 2.22 -8.80 -5.19
C GLU A 137 1.35 -7.68 -4.58
N SER A 138 1.74 -6.43 -4.82
CA SER A 138 1.00 -5.22 -4.40
C SER A 138 0.89 -4.98 -2.88
N TYR A 139 1.96 -5.17 -2.11
CA TYR A 139 1.97 -4.86 -0.67
C TYR A 139 2.18 -3.36 -0.42
N PRO A 140 1.30 -2.68 0.32
CA PRO A 140 1.43 -1.24 0.55
C PRO A 140 2.65 -0.94 1.44
N VAL A 141 3.47 0.00 1.00
CA VAL A 141 4.61 0.52 1.75
C VAL A 141 4.52 2.03 1.81
N ALA A 142 4.94 2.60 2.94
CA ALA A 142 4.98 4.03 3.14
C ALA A 142 6.17 4.41 4.01
N ALA A 143 6.70 5.60 3.78
CA ALA A 143 7.77 6.22 4.55
C ALA A 143 7.40 7.66 4.84
N ASP A 144 7.69 8.12 6.05
CA ASP A 144 7.47 9.50 6.47
C ASP A 144 8.83 10.17 6.65
N PHE A 145 9.07 11.23 5.89
CA PHE A 145 10.30 12.01 5.91
C PHE A 145 10.16 13.32 6.66
N ASP A 146 9.05 13.54 7.38
CA ASP A 146 8.82 14.75 8.15
C ASP A 146 9.90 14.96 9.23
N THR A 147 10.23 16.23 9.40
CA THR A 147 11.18 16.72 10.39
C THR A 147 10.48 16.98 11.72
N ARG A 148 10.35 15.97 12.60
CA ARG A 148 10.12 16.22 14.04
C ARG A 148 10.94 15.27 14.93
N ALA A 149 11.59 15.73 15.99
CA ALA A 149 11.36 16.95 16.78
C ALA A 149 12.67 17.72 17.10
N GLN A 150 12.53 19.05 17.20
CA GLN A 150 13.42 19.90 18.02
C GLN A 150 13.32 19.52 19.49
#